data_AF-A0A6I3F5R1-F1
#
_entry.id   AF-A0A6I3F5R1-F1
#
_cell.length_a   1.000
_cell.length_b   1.000
_cell.length_c   1.000
_cell.angle_alpha   90.00
_cell.angle_beta   90.00
_cell.angle_gamma   90.00
#
_symmetry.space_group_name_H-M   'P 1'
#
loop_
_entity.id
_entity.type
_entity.pdbx_description
1 polymer ?
#
loop_
_entity_poly.entity_id
_entity_poly.type
_entity_poly.pdbx_seq_one_letter_code
_entity_poly.pdbx_strand_id
1 'polypeptide(L)'
;MSGQGMFGRIGEQVQQAEAATAAPAFTISDLLDLPEAQLQVARAVLRAPELMSISSMAAALGVEEAAVIETVGALSMRGVVEVTNGLIKLCAAHRTSRVSPGGLFSLLGDL
;
A
#
# COMPACT_ATOMS: atom_id res chain seq x y z
N MET A 1 45.73 -5.02 -24.17
CA MET A 1 45.24 -4.90 -22.77
C MET A 1 43.76 -4.52 -22.83
N SER A 2 42.92 -5.49 -23.16
CA SER A 2 41.47 -5.35 -23.39
C SER A 2 40.75 -6.12 -22.29
N GLY A 3 40.11 -5.42 -21.35
CA GLY A 3 39.46 -6.05 -20.20
C GLY A 3 38.47 -5.18 -19.43
N GLN A 4 38.05 -4.02 -19.98
CA GLN A 4 37.04 -3.16 -19.38
C GLN A 4 35.86 -3.06 -20.35
N GLY A 5 34.77 -3.75 -20.08
CA GLY A 5 33.59 -3.62 -20.94
C GLY A 5 32.35 -4.43 -20.53
N MET A 6 32.47 -5.43 -19.65
CA MET A 6 31.32 -6.27 -19.28
C MET A 6 30.85 -6.11 -17.83
N PHE A 7 31.74 -5.81 -16.87
CA PHE A 7 31.35 -5.66 -15.46
C PHE A 7 30.62 -4.34 -15.12
N GLY A 8 30.87 -3.26 -15.88
CA GLY A 8 30.19 -1.97 -15.65
C GLY A 8 28.69 -2.02 -15.98
N ARG A 9 28.28 -2.84 -16.94
CA ARG A 9 26.88 -2.95 -17.38
C ARG A 9 25.99 -3.70 -16.39
N ILE A 10 26.57 -4.59 -15.59
CA ILE A 10 25.82 -5.36 -14.59
C ILE A 10 25.49 -4.49 -13.38
N GLY A 11 26.43 -3.63 -12.95
CA GLY A 11 26.21 -2.71 -11.82
C GLY A 11 25.10 -1.68 -12.09
N GLU A 12 25.03 -1.15 -13.30
CA GLU A 12 23.97 -0.20 -13.69
C GLU A 12 22.59 -0.86 -13.81
N GLN A 13 22.51 -2.12 -14.27
CA GLN A 13 21.24 -2.85 -14.33
C GLN A 13 20.70 -3.21 -12.95
N VAL A 14 21.57 -3.48 -11.97
CA VAL A 14 21.14 -3.75 -10.58
C VAL A 14 20.60 -2.48 -9.92
N GLN A 15 21.24 -1.33 -10.14
CA GLN A 15 20.73 -0.04 -9.62
C GLN A 15 19.46 0.44 -10.32
N GLN A 16 19.30 0.16 -11.62
CA GLN A 16 18.04 0.43 -12.33
C GLN A 16 16.89 -0.48 -11.89
N ALA A 17 17.18 -1.73 -11.52
CA ALA A 17 16.15 -2.64 -11.00
C ALA A 17 15.59 -2.16 -9.66
N GLU A 18 16.42 -1.63 -8.76
CA GLU A 18 15.98 -1.02 -7.49
C GLU A 18 15.12 0.24 -7.70
N ALA A 19 15.40 1.04 -8.72
CA ALA A 19 14.61 2.23 -9.07
C ALA A 19 13.32 1.91 -9.85
N ALA A 20 13.23 0.73 -10.47
CA ALA A 20 12.10 0.31 -11.31
C ALA A 20 11.03 -0.51 -10.54
N THR A 21 11.29 -0.90 -9.29
CA THR A 21 10.31 -1.58 -8.41
C THR A 21 9.58 -0.62 -7.47
N ALA A 22 9.26 0.59 -7.92
CA ALA A 22 8.14 1.30 -7.33
C ALA A 22 6.87 0.59 -7.83
N ALA A 23 6.46 -0.48 -7.15
CA ALA A 23 5.11 -1.03 -7.31
C ALA A 23 4.13 0.16 -7.25
N PRO A 24 3.12 0.23 -8.14
CA PRO A 24 2.21 1.36 -8.16
C PRO A 24 1.67 1.56 -6.75
N ALA A 25 1.98 2.72 -6.17
CA ALA A 25 1.65 2.98 -4.79
C ALA A 25 0.14 2.95 -4.63
N PHE A 26 -0.32 2.10 -3.72
CA PHE A 26 -1.73 1.98 -3.39
C PHE A 26 -2.30 3.34 -2.99
N THR A 27 -3.39 3.75 -3.65
CA THR A 27 -4.07 5.02 -3.40
C THR A 27 -5.32 4.82 -2.54
N ILE A 28 -5.81 5.87 -1.89
CA ILE A 28 -7.05 5.80 -1.10
C ILE A 28 -8.27 5.49 -1.99
N SER A 29 -8.24 5.87 -3.26
CA SER A 29 -9.31 5.53 -4.21
C SER A 29 -9.39 4.04 -4.45
N ASP A 30 -8.26 3.34 -4.45
CA ASP A 30 -8.20 1.88 -4.66
C ASP A 30 -8.86 1.11 -3.51
N LEU A 31 -9.03 1.71 -2.32
CA LEU A 31 -9.83 1.11 -1.24
C LEU A 31 -11.31 0.98 -1.62
N LEU A 32 -11.85 1.89 -2.45
CA LEU A 32 -13.27 1.94 -2.76
C LEU A 32 -13.70 0.81 -3.70
N ASP A 33 -12.76 0.26 -4.47
CA ASP A 33 -12.98 -0.83 -5.41
C ASP A 33 -12.72 -2.22 -4.79
N LEU A 34 -12.44 -2.28 -3.48
CA LEU A 34 -12.21 -3.54 -2.78
C LEU A 34 -13.53 -4.30 -2.53
N PRO A 35 -13.53 -5.64 -2.66
CA PRO A 35 -14.60 -6.49 -2.16
C PRO A 35 -14.90 -6.21 -0.68
N GLU A 36 -16.15 -6.35 -0.27
CA GLU A 36 -16.62 -5.98 1.07
C GLU A 36 -15.77 -6.57 2.21
N ALA A 37 -15.40 -7.85 2.13
CA ALA A 37 -14.55 -8.49 3.13
C ALA A 37 -13.13 -7.85 3.23
N GLN A 38 -12.54 -7.53 2.07
CA GLN A 38 -11.24 -6.86 1.98
C GLN A 38 -11.31 -5.42 2.48
N LEU A 39 -12.39 -4.72 2.16
CA LEU A 39 -12.69 -3.37 2.64
C LEU A 39 -12.84 -3.35 4.17
N GLN A 40 -13.52 -4.32 4.76
CA GLN A 40 -13.71 -4.43 6.21
C GLN A 40 -12.37 -4.63 6.93
N VAL A 41 -11.52 -5.54 6.45
CA VAL A 41 -10.16 -5.74 7.00
C VAL A 41 -9.32 -4.47 6.86
N ALA A 42 -9.27 -3.86 5.67
CA ALA A 42 -8.50 -2.65 5.44
C ALA A 42 -8.97 -1.48 6.34
N ARG A 43 -10.28 -1.31 6.53
CA ARG A 43 -10.85 -0.31 7.44
C ARG A 43 -10.53 -0.60 8.91
N ALA A 44 -10.54 -1.86 9.32
CA ALA A 44 -10.18 -2.26 10.66
C ALA A 44 -8.71 -1.91 10.96
N VAL A 45 -7.79 -2.23 10.04
CA VAL A 45 -6.38 -1.85 10.15
C VAL A 45 -6.21 -0.32 10.18
N LEU A 46 -6.97 0.43 9.36
CA LEU A 46 -6.92 1.91 9.33
C LEU A 46 -7.39 2.57 10.62
N ARG A 47 -8.36 1.96 11.31
CA ARG A 47 -8.98 2.53 12.52
C ARG A 47 -8.34 2.03 13.80
N ALA A 48 -7.55 0.96 13.73
CA ALA A 48 -6.90 0.40 14.90
C ALA A 48 -5.90 1.40 15.48
N PRO A 49 -5.93 1.66 16.81
CA PRO A 49 -4.99 2.55 17.45
C PRO A 49 -3.56 2.01 17.44
N GLU A 50 -3.41 0.68 17.31
CA GLU A 50 -2.14 -0.04 17.29
C GLU A 50 -2.18 -1.14 16.22
N LEU A 51 -1.01 -1.64 15.82
CA LEU A 51 -0.91 -2.75 14.86
C LEU A 51 -1.54 -4.02 15.43
N MET A 52 -2.34 -4.70 14.61
CA MET A 52 -3.10 -5.87 15.02
C MET A 52 -2.50 -7.16 14.48
N SER A 53 -2.56 -8.24 15.27
CA SER A 53 -2.30 -9.59 14.77
C SER A 53 -3.51 -10.11 13.99
N ILE A 54 -3.33 -11.21 13.27
CA ILE A 54 -4.43 -11.91 12.60
C ILE A 54 -5.50 -12.36 13.60
N SER A 55 -5.09 -12.89 14.76
CA SER A 55 -6.00 -13.35 15.80
C SER A 55 -6.82 -12.22 16.42
N SER A 56 -6.20 -11.06 16.70
CA SER A 56 -6.94 -9.90 17.22
C SER A 56 -7.86 -9.29 16.17
N MET A 57 -7.46 -9.32 14.89
CA MET A 57 -8.29 -8.89 13.77
C MET A 57 -9.53 -9.79 13.60
N ALA A 58 -9.35 -11.12 13.68
CA ALA A 58 -10.44 -12.08 13.63
C ALA A 58 -11.45 -11.86 14.76
N ALA A 59 -10.95 -11.67 16.00
CA ALA A 59 -11.78 -11.35 17.15
C ALA A 59 -12.54 -10.03 16.99
N ALA A 60 -11.91 -8.99 16.44
CA ALA A 60 -12.53 -7.68 16.22
C ALA A 60 -13.61 -7.70 15.14
N LEU A 61 -13.43 -8.53 14.11
CA LEU A 61 -14.37 -8.66 12.99
C LEU A 61 -15.43 -9.74 13.22
N GLY A 62 -15.28 -10.60 14.23
CA GLY A 62 -16.20 -11.70 14.52
C GLY A 62 -16.20 -12.79 13.44
N VAL A 63 -15.06 -13.02 12.79
CA VAL A 63 -14.88 -14.00 11.71
C VAL A 63 -13.78 -15.00 12.05
N GLU A 64 -13.72 -16.11 11.33
CA GLU A 64 -12.67 -17.11 11.51
C GLU A 64 -11.29 -16.57 11.08
N GLU A 65 -10.24 -16.99 11.79
CA GLU A 65 -8.85 -16.60 11.46
C GLU A 65 -8.47 -16.98 10.04
N ALA A 66 -8.93 -18.14 9.54
CA ALA A 66 -8.66 -18.59 8.17
C ALA A 66 -9.17 -17.58 7.12
N ALA A 67 -10.36 -17.01 7.32
CA ALA A 67 -10.93 -16.01 6.43
C ALA A 67 -10.14 -14.69 6.47
N VAL A 68 -9.64 -14.30 7.65
CA VAL A 68 -8.76 -13.14 7.80
C VAL A 68 -7.42 -13.37 7.10
N ILE A 69 -6.82 -14.57 7.25
CA ILE A 69 -5.56 -14.94 6.58
C ILE A 69 -5.71 -14.81 5.06
N GLU A 70 -6.76 -15.38 4.50
CA GLU A 70 -7.03 -15.30 3.05
C GLU A 70 -7.18 -13.85 2.59
N THR A 71 -7.95 -13.06 3.33
CA THR A 71 -8.23 -11.66 3.01
C THR A 71 -6.97 -10.80 3.12
N VAL A 72 -6.18 -10.96 4.19
CA VAL A 72 -4.91 -10.26 4.40
C VAL A 72 -3.89 -10.67 3.34
N GLY A 73 -3.83 -11.95 2.97
CA GLY A 73 -3.00 -12.43 1.87
C GLY A 73 -3.36 -11.74 0.55
N ALA A 74 -4.64 -11.69 0.21
CA ALA A 74 -5.12 -11.00 -0.99
C ALA A 74 -4.79 -9.50 -0.99
N LEU A 75 -4.96 -8.82 0.15
CA LEU A 75 -4.59 -7.41 0.33
C LEU A 75 -3.08 -7.19 0.24
N SER A 76 -2.28 -8.14 0.72
CA SER A 76 -0.82 -8.06 0.68
C SER A 76 -0.27 -8.22 -0.73
N MET A 77 -0.79 -9.17 -1.51
CA MET A 77 -0.43 -9.29 -2.94
C MET A 77 -0.79 -8.04 -3.76
N ARG A 78 -1.79 -7.27 -3.30
CA ARG A 78 -2.21 -5.99 -3.91
C ARG A 78 -1.40 -4.79 -3.39
N GLY A 79 -0.46 -4.99 -2.46
CA GLY A 79 0.33 -3.91 -1.87
C GLY A 79 -0.47 -2.97 -0.96
N VAL A 80 -1.60 -3.44 -0.41
CA VAL A 80 -2.44 -2.65 0.51
C VAL A 80 -1.92 -2.78 1.94
N VAL A 81 -1.54 -4.00 2.32
CA VAL A 81 -1.06 -4.33 3.68
C VAL A 81 0.22 -5.15 3.61
N GLU A 82 1.06 -4.96 4.62
CA GLU A 82 2.23 -5.77 4.89
C GLU A 82 2.03 -6.51 6.21
N VAL A 83 2.55 -7.73 6.29
CA VAL A 83 2.59 -8.49 7.54
C VAL A 83 4.03 -8.59 7.99
N THR A 84 4.36 -7.90 9.09
CA THR A 84 5.72 -7.85 9.64
C THR A 84 5.69 -8.31 11.09
N ASN A 85 6.49 -9.33 11.43
CA ASN A 85 6.50 -9.95 12.76
C ASN A 85 5.10 -10.44 13.22
N GLY A 86 4.27 -10.90 12.29
CA GLY A 86 2.90 -11.36 12.57
C GLY A 86 1.88 -10.24 12.82
N LEU A 87 2.27 -8.98 12.62
CA LEU A 87 1.41 -7.80 12.76
C LEU A 87 1.05 -7.25 11.38
N ILE A 88 -0.22 -6.88 11.21
CA ILE A 88 -0.77 -6.33 9.98
C ILE A 88 -0.56 -4.81 10.00
N LYS A 89 0.08 -4.29 8.96
CA LYS A 89 0.35 -2.87 8.76
C LYS A 89 -0.16 -2.44 7.38
N LEU A 90 -0.66 -1.22 7.26
CA LEU A 90 -0.94 -0.64 5.94
C LEU A 90 0.36 -0.26 5.24
N CYS A 91 0.43 -0.57 3.94
CA CYS A 91 1.47 0.00 3.09
C CYS A 91 1.32 1.52 3.05
N ALA A 92 2.41 2.23 2.84
CA ALA A 92 2.39 3.69 2.73
C ALA A 92 1.52 4.11 1.54
N ALA A 93 0.26 4.46 1.81
CA ALA A 93 -0.63 4.96 0.77
C ALA A 93 -0.17 6.37 0.39
N HIS A 94 0.18 6.58 -0.88
CA HIS A 94 0.41 7.94 -1.36
C HIS A 94 -0.94 8.65 -1.35
N ARG A 95 -1.05 9.61 -0.42
CA ARG A 95 -2.20 10.52 -0.36
C ARG A 95 -2.20 11.29 -1.67
N THR A 96 -3.12 10.98 -2.57
CA THR A 96 -3.39 11.83 -3.73
C THR A 96 -3.82 13.18 -3.17
N SER A 97 -2.88 14.13 -3.10
CA SER A 97 -3.27 15.51 -2.81
C SER A 97 -4.19 15.90 -3.96
N ARG A 98 -5.35 16.47 -3.64
CA ARG A 98 -6.10 17.19 -4.66
C ARG A 98 -5.20 18.34 -5.06
N VAL A 99 -4.49 18.17 -6.17
CA VAL A 99 -4.00 19.32 -6.94
C VAL A 99 -5.28 19.96 -7.45
N SER A 100 -5.81 20.91 -6.67
CA SER A 100 -6.76 21.88 -7.19
C SER A 100 -6.13 22.41 -8.48
N PRO A 101 -6.84 22.39 -9.62
CA PRO A 101 -6.30 22.97 -10.84
C PRO A 101 -5.92 24.42 -10.52
N GLY A 102 -4.62 24.69 -10.48
CA GLY A 102 -4.11 26.02 -10.25
C GLY A 102 -4.59 26.90 -11.39
N GLY A 103 -5.48 27.84 -11.08
CA GLY A 103 -5.98 28.81 -12.04
C GLY A 103 -7.44 29.15 -11.84
N LEU A 104 -7.69 30.42 -11.49
CA LEU A 104 -8.96 31.15 -11.54
C LEU A 104 -9.97 31.02 -10.38
N PHE A 105 -10.01 29.94 -9.60
CA PHE A 105 -11.03 29.81 -8.53
C PHE A 105 -10.63 30.40 -7.16
N SER A 106 -9.40 30.87 -6.97
CA SER A 106 -8.96 31.50 -5.71
C SER A 106 -9.47 32.95 -5.51
N LEU A 107 -10.17 33.53 -6.49
CA LEU A 107 -10.64 34.92 -6.43
C LEU A 107 -12.11 35.07 -5.96
N LEU A 108 -12.81 33.97 -5.69
CA LEU A 108 -14.21 34.01 -5.23
C LEU A 108 -14.37 33.88 -3.70
N GLY A 109 -13.26 33.85 -2.96
CA GLY A 109 -13.26 33.74 -1.49
C GLY A 109 -13.14 35.07 -0.73
N ASP A 110 -13.01 36.20 -1.43
CA ASP A 110 -12.81 37.54 -0.85
C ASP A 110 -13.95 38.53 -1.21
N LEU A 111 -15.20 38.05 -1.28
CA LEU A 111 -16.41 38.88 -1.32
C LEU A 111 -17.41 38.48 -0.22
#